data_AF-A0A0L6X0M7-F1
#
_entry.id   AF-A0A0L6X0M7-F1
#
_cell.length_a   1.000
_cell.length_b   1.000
_cell.length_c   1.000
_cell.angle_alpha   90.00
_cell.angle_beta   90.00
_cell.angle_gamma   90.00
#
_symmetry.space_group_name_H-M   'P 1'
#
loop_
_entity.id
_entity.type
_entity.pdbx_description
1 polymer ?
#
loop_
_entity_poly.entity_id
_entity_poly.type
_entity_poly.pdbx_seq_one_letter_code
_entity_poly.pdbx_strand_id
1 'polypeptide(L)' 'MSKQVKWVPHARWVVDGNVWTSSGVSAGLDVAFAWIGEVFGEETAREVADVLEYERHMDSSWDPFAELYGLEGEGGEA' A
#
# COMPACT_ATOMS: atom_id res chain seq x y z
N MET A 1 -9.66 8.21 17.13
CA MET A 1 -8.38 7.60 16.68
C MET A 1 -7.32 7.79 17.75
N SER A 2 -6.36 6.87 17.90
CA SER A 2 -5.25 7.06 18.82
C SER A 2 -4.42 8.27 18.36
N LYS A 3 -3.96 9.09 19.29
CA LYS A 3 -3.14 10.27 18.96
C LYS A 3 -1.66 9.94 18.69
N GLN A 4 -1.29 8.66 18.77
CA GLN A 4 0.10 8.19 18.65
C GLN A 4 0.38 7.53 17.29
N VAL A 5 -0.63 7.31 16.46
CA VAL A 5 -0.49 6.72 15.12
C VAL A 5 -0.67 7.84 14.11
N LYS A 6 0.29 7.96 13.17
CA LYS A 6 0.18 8.85 12.01
C LYS A 6 -0.64 8.13 10.93
N TRP A 7 -1.93 8.43 10.87
CA TRP A 7 -2.82 7.86 9.85
C TRP A 7 -2.56 8.53 8.50
N VAL A 8 -2.51 7.75 7.42
CA VAL A 8 -2.32 8.24 6.05
C VAL A 8 -3.52 7.81 5.20
N PRO A 9 -4.60 8.60 5.15
CA PRO A 9 -5.90 8.11 4.66
C PRO A 9 -5.96 7.75 3.18
N HIS A 10 -5.11 8.37 2.36
CA HIS A 10 -5.03 8.14 0.91
C HIS A 10 -4.03 7.05 0.52
N ALA A 11 -3.24 6.55 1.47
CA ALA A 11 -2.29 5.50 1.17
C ALA A 11 -3.01 4.19 0.87
N ARG A 12 -2.61 3.54 -0.23
CA ARG A 12 -2.93 2.14 -0.51
C ARG A 12 -2.20 1.24 0.50
N TRP A 13 -0.93 1.53 0.76
CA TRP A 13 -0.17 0.92 1.85
C TRP A 13 0.88 1.87 2.41
N VAL A 14 1.30 1.60 3.64
CA VAL A 14 2.38 2.33 4.34
C VAL A 14 3.43 1.33 4.80
N VAL A 15 4.70 1.74 4.67
CA VAL A 15 5.85 1.03 5.23
C VAL A 15 6.46 1.91 6.32
N ASP A 16 6.47 1.43 7.56
CA ASP A 16 7.13 2.08 8.69
C ASP A 16 8.13 1.10 9.32
N GLY A 17 9.41 1.27 8.96
CA GLY A 17 10.47 0.33 9.31
C GLY A 17 10.18 -1.08 8.80
N ASN A 18 9.94 -2.02 9.72
CA ASN A 18 9.63 -3.41 9.41
C ASN A 18 8.12 -3.73 9.45
N VAL A 19 7.25 -2.73 9.60
CA VAL A 19 5.79 -2.90 9.65
C VAL A 19 5.18 -2.40 8.35
N TRP A 20 4.39 -3.26 7.71
CA TRP A 20 3.70 -2.98 6.45
C TRP A 20 2.20 -3.09 6.69
N THR A 21 1.47 -2.02 6.41
CA THR A 21 0.00 -1.96 6.59
C THR A 21 -0.67 -1.54 5.30
N SER A 22 -1.88 -2.05 5.04
CA SER A 22 -2.65 -1.77 3.84
C SER A 22 -4.09 -1.39 4.18
N SER A 23 -4.74 -0.67 3.26
CA SER A 23 -6.12 -0.21 3.42
C SER A 23 -7.15 -1.33 3.24
N GLY A 24 -7.34 -1.80 2.00
CA GLY A 24 -8.33 -2.83 1.65
C GLY A 24 -7.72 -4.15 1.16
N VAL A 25 -8.56 -5.06 0.65
CA VAL A 25 -8.14 -6.39 0.16
C VAL A 25 -7.21 -6.27 -1.06
N SER A 26 -7.58 -5.47 -2.06
CA SER A 26 -6.73 -5.27 -3.26
C SER A 26 -5.42 -4.58 -2.90
N ALA A 27 -5.47 -3.56 -2.05
CA ALA A 27 -4.28 -2.93 -1.48
C ALA A 27 -3.39 -3.93 -0.71
N GLY A 28 -4.02 -4.88 -0.01
CA GLY A 28 -3.36 -6.00 0.68
C GLY A 28 -2.61 -6.95 -0.26
N LEU A 29 -3.10 -7.14 -1.48
CA LEU A 29 -2.40 -7.91 -2.49
C LEU A 29 -1.20 -7.13 -3.06
N ASP A 30 -1.38 -5.85 -3.37
CA ASP A 30 -0.32 -5.01 -3.91
C ASP A 30 0.83 -4.80 -2.91
N VAL A 31 0.52 -4.59 -1.62
CA VAL A 31 1.55 -4.48 -0.58
C VAL A 31 2.34 -5.78 -0.42
N ALA A 32 1.72 -6.94 -0.66
CA ALA A 32 2.42 -8.22 -0.63
C ALA A 32 3.42 -8.33 -1.78
N PHE A 33 3.07 -7.86 -2.99
CA PHE A 33 4.03 -7.77 -4.10
C PHE A 33 5.15 -6.78 -3.83
N ALA A 34 4.84 -5.61 -3.27
CA ALA A 34 5.86 -4.63 -2.89
C ALA A 34 6.82 -5.21 -1.83
N TRP A 35 6.29 -5.97 -0.86
CA TRP A 35 7.10 -6.67 0.14
C TRP A 35 7.95 -7.78 -0.47
N ILE A 36 7.42 -8.57 -1.41
CA ILE A 36 8.20 -9.56 -2.18
C ILE A 36 9.35 -8.85 -2.92
N GLY A 37 9.07 -7.69 -3.53
CA GLY A 37 10.06 -6.88 -4.22
C GLY A 37 11.18 -6.38 -3.31
N GLU A 38 10.84 -5.96 -2.09
CA GLU A 38 11.81 -5.52 -1.08
C GLU A 38 12.69 -6.67 -0.58
N VAL A 39 12.10 -7.85 -0.33
CA VAL A 39 12.81 -8.97 0.33
C VAL A 39 13.55 -9.88 -0.65
N PHE A 40 12.95 -10.15 -1.81
CA PHE A 40 13.46 -11.10 -2.80
C PHE A 40 13.90 -10.44 -4.11
N GLY A 41 13.57 -9.17 -4.31
CA GLY A 41 13.86 -8.43 -5.52
C GLY A 41 12.63 -8.28 -6.42
N GLU A 42 12.60 -7.15 -7.14
CA GLU A 42 11.47 -6.75 -7.99
C GLU A 42 11.23 -7.71 -9.18
N GLU A 43 12.25 -8.43 -9.63
CA GLU A 43 12.11 -9.48 -10.66
C GLU A 43 11.21 -10.61 -10.16
N THR A 44 11.42 -11.12 -8.95
CA THR A 44 10.58 -12.14 -8.34
C THR A 44 9.15 -11.64 -8.13
N ALA A 45 8.97 -10.38 -7.70
CA ALA A 45 7.64 -9.81 -7.56
C ALA A 45 6.89 -9.76 -8.90
N ARG A 46 7.60 -9.42 -9.99
CA ARG A 46 7.05 -9.46 -11.36
C ARG A 46 6.70 -10.87 -11.80
N GLU A 47 7.58 -11.84 -11.62
CA GLU A 47 7.32 -13.25 -11.97
C GLU A 47 6.08 -13.79 -11.25
N VAL A 48 5.92 -13.50 -9.96
CA VAL A 48 4.74 -13.92 -9.20
C VAL A 48 3.48 -13.23 -9.73
N ALA A 49 3.56 -11.95 -10.12
CA ALA A 49 2.42 -11.25 -10.71
C ALA A 49 2.04 -11.84 -12.07
N ASP A 50 3.03 -12.17 -12.90
CA ASP A 50 2.84 -12.79 -14.22
C ASP A 50 2.19 -14.18 -14.10
N VAL A 51 2.64 -15.01 -13.15
CA VAL A 51 2.05 -16.34 -12.88
C VAL A 51 0.60 -16.25 -12.42
N LEU A 52 0.26 -15.20 -11.67
CA LEU A 52 -1.11 -14.95 -11.21
C LEU A 52 -1.97 -14.22 -12.25
N GLU A 53 -1.38 -13.82 -13.39
CA GLU A 53 -2.01 -12.97 -14.40
C GLU A 53 -2.59 -11.68 -13.78
N TYR A 54 -1.90 -11.12 -12.78
CA TYR A 54 -2.38 -10.01 -11.99
C TYR A 54 -1.69 -8.69 -12.35
N GLU A 55 -2.48 -7.69 -12.73
CA GLU A 55 -2.00 -6.31 -12.87
C GLU A 55 -1.97 -5.64 -11.49
N ARG A 56 -0.76 -5.47 -10.95
CA ARG A 56 -0.52 -4.90 -9.62
C ARG A 56 -0.37 -3.37 -9.66
N HIS A 57 -0.94 -2.70 -8.66
CA HIS A 57 -0.75 -1.27 -8.46
C HIS A 57 0.59 -0.99 -7.77
N MET A 58 1.40 -0.14 -8.38
CA MET A 58 2.74 0.20 -7.89
C MET A 58 2.78 1.51 -7.08
N ASP A 59 1.70 2.30 -7.10
CA ASP A 59 1.61 3.55 -6.34
C ASP A 59 1.01 3.29 -4.95
N SER A 60 1.85 3.42 -3.92
CA SER A 60 1.44 3.24 -2.53
C SER A 60 0.61 4.40 -1.98
N SER A 61 0.66 5.55 -2.64
CA SER A 61 0.09 6.81 -2.14
C SER A 61 -1.34 7.08 -2.62
N TRP A 62 -1.85 6.22 -3.50
CA TRP A 62 -3.16 6.39 -4.13
C TRP A 62 -4.10 5.23 -3.85
N ASP A 63 -5.11 5.48 -3.02
CA ASP A 63 -6.26 4.61 -2.81
C ASP A 63 -7.55 5.31 -3.32
N PRO A 64 -8.18 4.82 -4.40
CA PRO A 64 -9.38 5.44 -4.96
C PRO A 64 -10.59 5.38 -4.01
N PHE A 65 -10.56 4.51 -2.99
CA PHE A 65 -11.64 4.39 -2.01
C PHE A 65 -11.54 5.43 -0.90
N ALA A 66 -10.41 6.12 -0.74
CA ALA A 66 -10.30 7.23 0.20
C ALA A 66 -11.32 8.34 -0.11
N GLU A 67 -11.49 8.68 -1.39
CA GLU A 67 -12.49 9.65 -1.85
C GLU A 67 -13.93 9.17 -1.63
N LEU A 68 -14.19 7.88 -1.89
CA LEU A 68 -15.52 7.28 -1.69
C LEU A 68 -16.03 7.45 -0.25
N TYR A 69 -15.12 7.37 0.72
CA TYR A 69 -15.44 7.53 2.15
C TYR A 69 -15.22 8.95 2.68
N GLY A 70 -14.90 9.92 1.80
CA GLY A 70 -14.69 11.31 2.19
C GLY A 70 -13.50 11.51 3.13
N LEU A 71 -12.45 10.70 2.99
CA LEU A 71 -11.24 10.83 3.80
C LEU A 71 -10.42 12.01 3.27
N GLU A 72 -10.11 12.98 4.14
CA GLU A 72 -9.27 14.12 3.78
C GLU A 72 -7.81 13.66 3.56
N GLY A 73 -7.15 14.21 2.53
CA GLY A 73 -5.72 14.03 2.32
C GLY A 73 -4.95 14.99 3.21
N GLU A 74 -4.44 14.52 4.35
CA GLU A 74 -3.61 15.37 5.19
C GLU A 74 -2.21 15.54 4.59
N GLY A 75 -1.97 16.72 4.02
CA GLY A 75 -0.71 17.45 4.19
C GLY A 75 -0.54 17.91 5.65
N GLY A 76 -0.65 16.99 6.61
CA GLY A 76 -0.47 17.23 8.04
C GLY A 76 1.00 17.12 8.42
N GLU A 77 1.52 18.19 9.00
CA GLU A 77 2.92 18.52 9.26
C GLU A 77 3.82 17.36 9.75
N ALA A 78 5.06 17.39 9.23
CA ALA A 78 6.32 16.81 9.70
C ALA A 78 6.22 15.67 10.74
#